data_AF-A0A524BAW7-F1
#
_entry.id   AF-A0A524BAW7-F1
#
_cell.length_a   1.000
_cell.length_b   1.000
_cell.length_c   1.000
_cell.angle_alpha   90.00
_cell.angle_beta   90.00
_cell.angle_gamma   90.00
#
_symmetry.space_group_name_H-M   'P 1'
#
loop_
_entity.id
_entity.type
_entity.pdbx_description
1 polymer ?
#
loop_
_entity_poly.entity_id
_entity_poly.type
_entity_poly.pdbx_seq_one_letter_code
_entity_poly.pdbx_strand_id
1 'polypeptide(L)'
;MDNLIKDTANLEFFCWLEPGAELPGWDILKGSPFGATLATPEGGEPTPGDQLLSVQNYFAEYHLEYFRQRRYNHFPSRLHALLLFATRTDAMTFRHKHPQRVFGKDLTFAKTKGAYICSFHDASWLDYLRLPHSLSLSALDEVAEHYWSGRTVEEIGLTFMNEPWREPPVIEALYQGSLEAASGHAQSGWLPGFR
;
A
#
# COMPACT_ATOMS: atom_id res chain seq x y z
N MET A 1 4.29 -16.88 -11.46
CA MET A 1 2.89 -16.44 -11.66
C MET A 1 2.97 -15.00 -12.08
N ASP A 2 2.20 -14.59 -13.08
CA ASP A 2 2.12 -13.16 -13.42
C ASP A 2 1.36 -12.47 -12.27
N ASN A 3 1.97 -11.45 -11.65
CA ASN A 3 1.35 -10.66 -10.58
C ASN A 3 0.44 -9.55 -11.13
N LEU A 4 0.09 -9.61 -12.42
CA LEU A 4 -0.91 -8.79 -13.10
C LEU A 4 -2.21 -9.54 -13.36
N ILE A 5 -3.33 -8.88 -13.12
CA ILE A 5 -4.66 -9.31 -13.53
C ILE A 5 -5.30 -8.19 -14.36
N LYS A 6 -5.87 -8.57 -15.50
CA LYS A 6 -6.74 -7.73 -16.34
C LYS A 6 -8.01 -8.51 -16.60
N ASP A 7 -9.08 -8.16 -15.90
CA ASP A 7 -10.29 -8.97 -15.91
C ASP A 7 -11.53 -8.12 -15.54
N THR A 8 -12.66 -8.80 -15.50
CA THR A 8 -13.99 -8.36 -15.07
C THR A 8 -14.54 -9.27 -13.96
N ALA A 9 -13.83 -10.36 -13.61
CA ALA A 9 -14.21 -11.27 -12.55
C ALA A 9 -14.19 -10.57 -11.18
N ASN A 10 -15.17 -10.89 -10.33
CA ASN A 10 -15.29 -10.27 -9.01
C ASN A 10 -14.09 -10.63 -8.12
N LEU A 11 -13.28 -9.62 -7.78
CA LEU A 11 -12.30 -9.69 -6.71
C LEU A 11 -12.79 -8.92 -5.49
N GLU A 12 -12.28 -9.35 -4.36
CA GLU A 12 -12.60 -8.81 -3.05
C GLU A 12 -11.32 -8.25 -2.42
N PHE A 13 -11.42 -7.04 -1.86
CA PHE A 13 -10.30 -6.29 -1.32
C PHE A 13 -10.64 -5.67 0.02
N PHE A 14 -9.59 -5.30 0.74
CA PHE A 14 -9.68 -4.59 2.02
C PHE A 14 -8.97 -3.24 1.94
N CYS A 15 -9.53 -2.22 2.59
CA CYS A 15 -8.90 -0.91 2.72
C CYS A 15 -9.26 -0.25 4.05
N TRP A 16 -8.37 0.58 4.58
CA TRP A 16 -8.61 1.37 5.79
C TRP A 16 -9.17 2.74 5.39
N LEU A 17 -10.37 3.08 5.85
CA LEU A 17 -11.07 4.32 5.51
C LEU A 17 -11.46 5.10 6.76
N GLU A 18 -11.56 6.42 6.65
CA GLU A 18 -12.12 7.23 7.73
C GLU A 18 -13.57 6.82 8.03
N PRO A 19 -14.04 6.94 9.28
CA PRO A 19 -15.41 6.59 9.63
C PRO A 19 -16.41 7.38 8.77
N GLY A 20 -17.27 6.66 8.05
CA GLY A 20 -18.26 7.25 7.15
C GLY A 20 -17.73 7.73 5.79
N ALA A 21 -16.44 7.51 5.49
CA ALA A 21 -15.92 7.78 4.15
C ALA A 21 -16.45 6.77 3.12
N GLU A 22 -16.70 7.27 1.91
CA GLU A 22 -17.02 6.41 0.76
C GLU A 22 -15.77 5.66 0.28
N LEU A 23 -15.99 4.56 -0.45
CA LEU A 23 -14.88 3.89 -1.11
C LEU A 23 -14.16 4.87 -2.04
N PRO A 24 -12.81 4.84 -2.06
CA PRO A 24 -12.07 5.68 -2.97
C PRO A 24 -12.41 5.27 -4.40
N GLY A 25 -12.98 6.21 -5.16
CA GLY A 25 -13.08 6.06 -6.60
C GLY A 25 -11.69 6.10 -7.21
N TRP A 26 -11.49 5.41 -8.34
CA TRP A 26 -10.29 5.62 -9.13
C TRP A 26 -10.36 7.01 -9.78
N ASP A 27 -9.69 7.96 -9.15
CA ASP A 27 -9.47 9.32 -9.65
C ASP A 27 -7.97 9.60 -9.58
N ILE A 28 -7.40 9.95 -10.73
CA ILE A 28 -5.97 10.26 -10.91
C ILE A 28 -5.49 11.34 -9.93
N LEU A 29 -6.40 12.20 -9.45
CA LEU A 29 -6.09 13.27 -8.49
C LEU A 29 -6.23 12.85 -7.01
N LYS A 30 -6.89 11.73 -6.70
CA LYS A 30 -7.14 11.27 -5.32
C LYS A 30 -6.32 10.04 -4.90
N GLY A 31 -5.76 9.28 -5.85
CA GLY A 31 -4.96 8.09 -5.58
C GLY A 31 -3.50 8.35 -5.19
N SER A 32 -3.07 9.62 -5.10
CA SER A 32 -1.67 9.95 -4.85
C SER A 32 -1.26 9.61 -3.40
N PRO A 33 -0.18 8.83 -3.19
CA PRO A 33 0.36 8.57 -1.86
C PRO A 33 0.85 9.85 -1.15
N PHE A 34 1.00 10.95 -1.89
CA PHE A 34 1.41 12.26 -1.39
C PHE A 34 0.25 13.15 -0.92
N GLY A 35 -1.00 12.81 -1.25
CA GLY A 35 -2.16 13.64 -0.89
C GLY A 35 -2.35 13.79 0.63
N ALA A 36 -1.93 12.80 1.41
CA ALA A 36 -2.01 12.81 2.87
C ALA A 36 -0.74 13.34 3.56
N THR A 37 0.43 13.27 2.91
CA THR A 37 1.71 13.65 3.54
C THR A 37 1.96 15.17 3.54
N LEU A 38 1.25 15.92 2.69
CA LEU A 38 1.32 17.38 2.66
C LEU A 38 0.26 18.07 3.52
N ALA A 39 -0.70 17.32 4.05
CA ALA A 39 -1.70 17.82 4.99
C ALA A 39 -1.50 17.13 6.34
N THR A 40 -0.69 17.74 7.21
CA THR A 40 -0.77 17.45 8.65
C THR A 40 -2.24 17.50 9.08
N PRO A 41 -2.81 16.45 9.70
CA PRO A 41 -4.21 16.45 10.12
C PRO A 41 -4.57 17.61 11.07
N GLU A 42 -3.57 18.19 11.75
CA GLU A 42 -3.76 19.18 12.81
C GLU A 42 -3.25 20.59 12.50
N GLY A 43 -2.83 20.88 11.26
CA GLY A 43 -2.48 22.26 10.86
C GLY A 43 -1.27 22.89 11.59
N GLY A 44 -0.36 22.07 12.15
CA GLY A 44 0.90 22.52 12.73
C GLY A 44 2.02 22.65 11.69
N GLU A 45 3.04 23.48 11.97
CA GLU A 45 4.24 23.53 11.12
C GLU A 45 4.92 22.16 11.07
N PRO A 46 5.29 21.65 9.88
CA PRO A 46 5.93 20.35 9.73
C PRO A 46 7.27 20.35 10.46
N THR A 47 7.47 19.36 11.34
CA THR A 47 8.74 19.23 12.06
C THR A 47 9.84 18.74 11.10
N PRO A 48 11.14 18.95 11.41
CA PRO A 48 12.23 18.43 10.59
C PRO A 48 12.17 16.91 10.35
N GLY A 49 11.62 16.15 11.31
CA GLY A 49 11.38 14.71 11.17
C GLY A 49 10.32 14.39 10.11
N ASP A 50 9.25 15.18 10.04
CA ASP A 50 8.18 15.03 9.04
C ASP A 50 8.71 15.33 7.63
N GLN A 51 9.59 16.31 7.50
CA GLN A 51 10.23 16.66 6.23
C GLN A 51 11.14 15.54 5.72
N LEU A 52 11.94 14.91 6.60
CA LEU A 52 12.81 13.80 6.22
C LEU A 52 12.01 12.58 5.73
N LEU A 53 10.96 12.22 6.45
CA LEU A 53 10.07 11.11 6.06
C LEU A 53 9.37 11.41 4.73
N SER A 54 8.95 12.66 4.51
CA SER A 54 8.35 13.08 3.24
C SER A 54 9.33 12.95 2.07
N VAL A 55 10.59 13.36 2.24
CA VAL A 55 11.63 13.22 1.21
C VAL A 55 11.95 11.76 0.92
N GLN A 56 12.07 10.92 1.95
CA GLN A 56 12.31 9.48 1.77
C GLN A 56 11.15 8.80 1.03
N ASN A 57 9.91 9.13 1.38
CA ASN A 57 8.73 8.63 0.69
C ASN A 57 8.68 9.08 -0.77
N TYR A 58 8.97 10.36 -1.02
CA TYR A 58 9.05 10.90 -2.38
C TYR A 58 10.10 10.17 -3.20
N PHE A 59 11.29 9.96 -2.65
CA PHE A 59 12.37 9.30 -3.34
C PHE A 59 12.04 7.83 -3.65
N ALA A 60 11.46 7.10 -2.69
CA ALA A 60 11.05 5.71 -2.90
C ALA A 60 9.99 5.58 -4.01
N GLU A 61 8.93 6.38 -3.96
CA GLU A 61 7.86 6.35 -4.96
C GLU A 61 8.34 6.82 -6.34
N TYR A 62 9.19 7.85 -6.39
CA TYR A 62 9.78 8.34 -7.63
C TYR A 62 10.65 7.28 -8.30
N HIS A 63 11.53 6.62 -7.55
CA HIS A 63 12.42 5.59 -8.11
C HIS A 63 11.63 4.38 -8.60
N LEU A 64 10.64 3.93 -7.83
CA LEU A 64 9.74 2.84 -8.25
C LEU A 64 8.99 3.20 -9.54
N GLU A 65 8.43 4.41 -9.65
CA GLU A 65 7.72 4.84 -10.85
C GLU A 65 8.65 4.99 -12.06
N TYR A 66 9.84 5.58 -11.88
CA TYR A 66 10.84 5.70 -12.94
C TYR A 66 11.23 4.33 -13.51
N PHE A 67 11.45 3.35 -12.64
CA PHE A 67 11.79 1.99 -13.03
C PHE A 67 10.60 1.29 -13.74
N ARG A 68 9.38 1.47 -13.21
CA ARG A 68 8.15 0.93 -13.78
C ARG A 68 7.95 1.39 -15.22
N GLN A 69 8.07 2.68 -15.49
CA GLN A 69 7.85 3.24 -16.83
C GLN A 69 8.77 2.62 -17.90
N ARG A 70 9.97 2.19 -17.50
CA ARG A 70 10.98 1.66 -18.41
C ARG A 70 10.88 0.14 -18.62
N ARG A 71 10.57 -0.61 -17.56
CA ARG A 71 10.65 -2.08 -17.57
C ARG A 71 9.32 -2.80 -17.31
N TYR A 72 8.39 -2.14 -16.63
CA TYR A 72 7.15 -2.71 -16.14
C TYR A 72 5.93 -1.81 -16.45
N ASN A 73 5.93 -1.17 -17.61
CA ASN A 73 4.96 -0.13 -17.98
C ASN A 73 3.50 -0.64 -18.09
N HIS A 74 3.31 -1.96 -18.15
CA HIS A 74 2.03 -2.64 -18.18
C HIS A 74 1.35 -2.73 -16.81
N PHE A 75 2.09 -2.54 -15.71
CA PHE A 75 1.50 -2.46 -14.38
C PHE A 75 0.90 -1.07 -14.11
N PRO A 76 -0.17 -1.00 -13.30
CA PRO A 76 -0.66 0.25 -12.72
C PRO A 76 0.46 1.05 -12.03
N SER A 77 0.41 2.38 -12.19
CA SER A 77 1.29 3.27 -11.42
C SER A 77 0.79 3.38 -9.99
N ARG A 78 1.68 3.19 -9.01
CA ARG A 78 1.39 3.44 -7.58
C ARG A 78 0.91 4.85 -7.29
N LEU A 79 1.33 5.82 -8.12
CA LEU A 79 0.97 7.23 -7.95
C LEU A 79 -0.50 7.51 -8.29
N HIS A 80 -1.16 6.61 -9.03
CA HIS A 80 -2.52 6.82 -9.53
C HIS A 80 -3.47 5.65 -9.26
N ALA A 81 -2.93 4.51 -8.83
CA ALA A 81 -3.72 3.33 -8.48
C ALA A 81 -4.30 3.47 -7.07
N LEU A 82 -5.43 2.81 -6.83
CA LEU A 82 -5.91 2.58 -5.49
C LEU A 82 -5.01 1.54 -4.82
N LEU A 83 -4.49 1.87 -3.64
CA LEU A 83 -3.75 0.93 -2.79
C LEU A 83 -4.74 0.17 -1.91
N LEU A 84 -4.91 -1.12 -2.20
CA LEU A 84 -5.81 -2.01 -1.46
C LEU A 84 -5.01 -3.20 -0.90
N PHE A 85 -5.62 -3.99 -0.04
CA PHE A 85 -5.06 -5.26 0.45
C PHE A 85 -5.82 -6.43 -0.14
N ALA A 86 -5.07 -7.43 -0.61
CA ALA A 86 -5.64 -8.66 -1.17
C ALA A 86 -6.40 -9.47 -0.11
N THR A 87 -5.90 -9.47 1.13
CA THR A 87 -6.51 -10.21 2.23
C THR A 87 -6.67 -9.36 3.49
N ARG A 88 -7.57 -9.79 4.37
CA ARG A 88 -7.70 -9.22 5.72
C ARG A 88 -6.40 -9.36 6.52
N THR A 89 -5.67 -10.46 6.32
CA THR A 89 -4.39 -10.70 6.99
C THR A 89 -3.38 -9.62 6.61
N ASP A 90 -3.23 -9.32 5.32
CA ASP A 90 -2.34 -8.25 4.84
C ASP A 90 -2.72 -6.89 5.43
N ALA A 91 -4.01 -6.56 5.43
CA ALA A 91 -4.50 -5.30 5.99
C ALA A 91 -4.21 -5.17 7.50
N MET A 92 -4.33 -6.27 8.25
CA MET A 92 -4.06 -6.31 9.69
C MET A 92 -2.55 -6.30 9.99
N THR A 93 -1.73 -6.99 9.20
CA THR A 93 -0.27 -6.91 9.28
C THR A 93 0.20 -5.49 9.00
N PHE A 94 -0.34 -4.84 7.96
CA PHE A 94 -0.07 -3.45 7.67
C PHE A 94 -0.41 -2.53 8.85
N ARG A 95 -1.58 -2.72 9.48
CA ARG A 95 -1.98 -1.97 10.68
C ARG A 95 -1.01 -2.17 11.83
N HIS A 96 -0.51 -3.39 12.04
CA HIS A 96 0.45 -3.68 13.10
C HIS A 96 1.78 -2.96 12.87
N LYS A 97 2.28 -2.97 11.63
CA LYS A 97 3.54 -2.29 11.25
C LYS A 97 3.40 -0.76 11.23
N HIS A 98 2.23 -0.26 10.83
CA HIS A 98 1.99 1.16 10.56
C HIS A 98 0.77 1.70 11.31
N PRO A 99 0.71 1.62 12.65
CA PRO A 99 -0.50 1.95 13.42
C PRO A 99 -0.96 3.39 13.21
N GLN A 100 -0.01 4.32 13.04
CA GLN A 100 -0.31 5.73 12.81
C GLN A 100 -0.98 6.01 11.47
N ARG A 101 -0.75 5.18 10.43
CA ARG A 101 -1.33 5.38 9.09
C ARG A 101 -2.81 4.97 9.01
N VAL A 102 -3.26 4.18 9.99
CA VAL A 102 -4.62 3.60 10.05
C VAL A 102 -5.35 3.96 11.35
N PHE A 103 -4.76 4.80 12.19
CA PHE A 103 -5.39 5.25 13.42
C PHE A 103 -6.71 5.96 13.10
N GLY A 104 -7.76 5.62 13.84
CA GLY A 104 -9.11 6.16 13.63
C GLY A 104 -9.87 5.60 12.43
N LYS A 105 -9.24 4.78 11.57
CA LYS A 105 -9.86 4.22 10.36
C LYS A 105 -10.56 2.88 10.62
N ASP A 106 -11.62 2.65 9.87
CA ASP A 106 -12.36 1.38 9.81
C ASP A 106 -11.86 0.50 8.66
N LEU A 107 -11.73 -0.81 8.93
CA LEU A 107 -11.42 -1.77 7.89
C LEU A 107 -12.67 -2.02 7.04
N THR A 108 -12.63 -1.56 5.81
CA THR A 108 -13.73 -1.68 4.85
C THR A 108 -13.43 -2.75 3.82
N PHE A 109 -14.49 -3.42 3.39
CA PHE A 109 -14.46 -4.47 2.38
C PHE A 109 -15.05 -3.96 1.07
N ALA A 110 -14.31 -4.14 -0.03
CA ALA A 110 -14.64 -3.62 -1.35
C ALA A 110 -14.68 -4.75 -2.38
N LYS A 111 -15.59 -4.63 -3.35
CA LYS A 111 -15.68 -5.53 -4.51
C LYS A 111 -15.40 -4.79 -5.80
N THR A 112 -14.76 -5.46 -6.74
CA THR A 112 -14.57 -4.92 -8.08
C THR A 112 -15.90 -4.76 -8.79
N LYS A 113 -16.01 -3.71 -9.61
CA LYS A 113 -17.16 -3.47 -10.46
C LYS A 113 -16.72 -3.16 -11.88
N GLY A 114 -17.05 -4.05 -12.81
CA GLY A 114 -16.69 -3.91 -14.21
C GLY A 114 -15.22 -4.28 -14.49
N ALA A 115 -14.68 -3.77 -15.60
CA ALA A 115 -13.32 -4.07 -16.01
C ALA A 115 -12.29 -3.36 -15.13
N TYR A 116 -11.21 -4.06 -14.81
CA TYR A 116 -10.11 -3.52 -14.01
C TYR A 116 -8.74 -4.03 -14.45
N ILE A 117 -7.72 -3.32 -14.00
CA ILE A 117 -6.33 -3.75 -13.99
C ILE A 117 -5.88 -3.77 -12.53
N CYS A 118 -5.29 -4.88 -12.09
CA CYS A 118 -4.81 -5.04 -10.72
C CYS A 118 -3.43 -5.69 -10.74
N SER A 119 -2.49 -5.17 -9.97
CA SER A 119 -1.20 -5.85 -9.75
C SER A 119 -0.88 -6.01 -8.27
N PHE A 120 -0.22 -7.12 -7.91
CA PHE A 120 0.08 -7.46 -6.52
C PHE A 120 1.57 -7.32 -6.23
N HIS A 121 1.89 -6.66 -5.13
CA HIS A 121 3.26 -6.37 -4.73
C HIS A 121 3.40 -6.44 -3.21
N ASP A 122 4.63 -6.64 -2.74
CA ASP A 122 4.94 -6.61 -1.32
C ASP A 122 5.26 -5.18 -0.87
N ALA A 123 4.35 -4.58 -0.09
CA ALA A 123 4.51 -3.24 0.45
C ALA A 123 5.69 -3.13 1.44
N SER A 124 6.19 -4.26 1.98
CA SER A 124 7.34 -4.28 2.88
C SER A 124 8.62 -3.80 2.19
N TRP A 125 8.72 -3.84 0.85
CA TRP A 125 9.85 -3.21 0.14
C TRP A 125 9.95 -1.71 0.43
N LEU A 126 8.83 -1.01 0.60
CA LEU A 126 8.84 0.40 0.94
C LEU A 126 9.29 0.62 2.39
N ASP A 127 9.00 -0.31 3.28
CA ASP A 127 9.49 -0.26 4.67
C ASP A 127 11.00 -0.43 4.71
N TYR A 128 11.53 -1.35 3.88
CA TYR A 128 12.97 -1.50 3.69
C TYR A 128 13.60 -0.20 3.18
N LEU A 129 13.06 0.40 2.12
CA LEU A 129 13.56 1.67 1.55
C LEU A 129 13.56 2.84 2.55
N ARG A 130 12.70 2.79 3.58
CA ARG A 130 12.59 3.82 4.63
C ARG A 130 13.54 3.61 5.81
N LEU A 131 14.22 2.46 5.90
CA LEU A 131 15.18 2.22 6.98
C LEU A 131 16.28 3.29 6.97
N PRO A 132 16.87 3.65 8.12
CA PRO A 132 17.90 4.67 8.22
C PRO A 132 19.26 4.14 7.73
N HIS A 133 19.37 3.92 6.42
CA HIS A 133 20.57 3.48 5.72
C HIS A 133 20.72 4.23 4.39
N SER A 134 21.93 4.27 3.87
CA SER A 134 22.20 4.79 2.53
C SER A 134 22.20 3.63 1.55
N LEU A 135 21.30 3.69 0.57
CA LEU A 135 21.26 2.74 -0.53
C LEU A 135 22.00 3.30 -1.74
N SER A 136 22.79 2.46 -2.42
CA SER A 136 23.33 2.79 -3.73
C SER A 136 22.22 2.77 -4.78
N LEU A 137 22.45 3.43 -5.93
CA LEU A 137 21.53 3.34 -7.07
C LEU A 137 21.30 1.90 -7.53
N SER A 138 22.34 1.05 -7.50
CA SER A 138 22.20 -0.36 -7.86
C SER A 138 21.30 -1.12 -6.89
N ALA A 139 21.37 -0.84 -5.59
CA ALA A 139 20.51 -1.47 -4.59
C ALA A 139 19.05 -0.99 -4.75
N LEU A 140 18.84 0.28 -5.11
CA LEU A 140 17.51 0.81 -5.41
C LEU A 140 16.90 0.15 -6.65
N ASP A 141 17.71 -0.08 -7.70
CA ASP A 141 17.28 -0.80 -8.91
C ASP A 141 16.94 -2.27 -8.61
N GLU A 142 17.70 -2.92 -7.73
CA GLU A 142 17.42 -4.30 -7.29
C GLU A 142 16.12 -4.38 -6.49
N VAL A 143 15.89 -3.46 -5.55
CA VAL A 143 14.62 -3.36 -4.81
C VAL A 143 13.46 -3.11 -5.77
N ALA A 144 13.61 -2.21 -6.74
CA ALA A 144 12.57 -1.92 -7.73
C ALA A 144 12.26 -3.14 -8.61
N GLU A 145 13.28 -3.88 -9.04
CA GLU A 145 13.12 -5.13 -9.78
C GLU A 145 12.34 -6.16 -8.96
N HIS A 146 12.67 -6.34 -7.68
CA HIS A 146 11.96 -7.28 -6.81
C HIS A 146 10.52 -6.86 -6.54
N TYR A 147 10.29 -5.59 -6.23
CA TYR A 147 8.95 -5.04 -6.04
C TYR A 147 8.06 -5.28 -7.26
N TRP A 148 8.52 -4.88 -8.45
CA TRP A 148 7.70 -4.98 -9.66
C TRP A 148 7.52 -6.42 -10.14
N SER A 149 8.53 -7.28 -10.01
CA SER A 149 8.40 -8.71 -10.33
C SER A 149 7.52 -9.51 -9.37
N GLY A 150 7.04 -8.89 -8.28
CA GLY A 150 6.15 -9.50 -7.30
C GLY A 150 6.84 -10.41 -6.29
N ARG A 151 8.18 -10.35 -6.18
CA ARG A 151 8.94 -11.10 -5.18
C ARG A 151 8.78 -10.46 -3.81
N THR A 152 8.67 -11.27 -2.76
CA THR A 152 8.51 -10.77 -1.39
C THR A 152 9.85 -10.52 -0.72
N VAL A 153 9.87 -9.66 0.30
CA VAL A 153 11.08 -9.41 1.11
C VAL A 153 11.57 -10.68 1.83
N GLU A 154 10.63 -11.56 2.18
CA GLU A 154 10.89 -12.86 2.79
C GLU A 154 11.60 -13.81 1.82
N GLU A 155 11.18 -13.85 0.54
CA GLU A 155 11.81 -14.67 -0.49
C GLU A 155 13.27 -14.24 -0.79
N ILE A 156 13.56 -12.95 -0.69
CA ILE A 156 14.90 -12.42 -0.98
C ILE A 156 15.85 -12.60 0.21
N GLY A 157 15.37 -12.44 1.44
CA GLY A 157 16.19 -12.56 2.64
C GLY A 157 17.16 -11.38 2.80
N LEU A 158 16.61 -10.20 3.08
CA LEU A 158 17.37 -8.96 3.22
C LEU A 158 18.14 -8.89 4.54
N THR A 159 19.15 -8.02 4.59
CA THR A 159 19.85 -7.65 5.82
C THR A 159 19.77 -6.15 6.05
N PHE A 160 19.82 -5.76 7.33
CA PHE A 160 19.94 -4.39 7.78
C PHE A 160 20.91 -4.36 8.96
N MET A 161 21.94 -3.50 8.89
CA MET A 161 23.02 -3.45 9.90
C MET A 161 23.69 -4.81 10.16
N ASN A 162 23.90 -5.61 9.11
CA ASN A 162 24.44 -6.97 9.13
C ASN A 162 23.57 -8.02 9.86
N GLU A 163 22.36 -7.66 10.27
CA GLU A 163 21.39 -8.59 10.84
C GLU A 163 20.33 -8.96 9.80
N PRO A 164 19.80 -10.20 9.82
CA PRO A 164 18.67 -10.58 8.97
C PRO A 164 17.46 -9.69 9.25
N TRP A 165 16.92 -9.06 8.20
CA TRP A 165 15.71 -8.26 8.30
C TRP A 165 14.49 -9.16 8.04
N ARG A 166 13.72 -9.42 9.09
CA ARG A 166 12.63 -10.43 9.11
C ARG A 166 11.26 -9.79 9.32
N GLU A 167 10.91 -8.85 8.45
CA GLU A 167 9.56 -8.30 8.44
C GLU A 167 8.62 -9.20 7.62
N PRO A 168 7.39 -9.46 8.09
CA PRO A 168 6.42 -10.21 7.30
C PRO A 168 6.05 -9.43 6.03
N PRO A 169 5.85 -10.11 4.88
CA PRO A 169 5.36 -9.46 3.68
C PRO A 169 3.95 -8.91 3.90
N VAL A 170 3.63 -7.85 3.18
CA VAL A 170 2.29 -7.25 3.16
C VAL A 170 1.87 -7.11 1.71
N ILE A 171 0.95 -7.97 1.26
CA ILE A 171 0.53 -7.94 -0.15
C ILE A 171 -0.48 -6.81 -0.37
N GLU A 172 -0.01 -5.78 -1.06
CA GLU A 172 -0.84 -4.69 -1.57
C GLU A 172 -1.25 -4.96 -3.02
N ALA A 173 -2.45 -4.49 -3.36
CA ALA A 173 -2.98 -4.48 -4.71
C ALA A 173 -2.98 -3.05 -5.24
N LEU A 174 -2.33 -2.82 -6.37
CA LEU A 174 -2.44 -1.59 -7.16
C LEU A 174 -3.60 -1.75 -8.12
N TYR A 175 -4.73 -1.11 -7.81
CA TYR A 175 -5.98 -1.31 -8.52
C TYR A 175 -6.37 -0.09 -9.36
N GLN A 176 -6.76 -0.34 -10.60
CA GLN A 176 -7.37 0.63 -11.52
C GLN A 176 -8.70 0.07 -12.02
N GLY A 177 -9.80 0.72 -11.63
CA GLY A 177 -11.15 0.29 -11.96
C GLY A 177 -12.17 0.89 -10.99
N SER A 178 -13.42 0.46 -11.10
CA SER A 178 -14.46 0.85 -10.12
C SER A 178 -14.57 -0.18 -9.00
N LEU A 179 -14.88 0.30 -7.80
CA LEU A 179 -15.19 -0.53 -6.64
C LEU A 179 -16.61 -0.24 -6.17
N GLU A 180 -17.23 -1.22 -5.53
CA GLU A 180 -18.45 -1.06 -4.78
C GLU A 180 -18.26 -1.55 -3.34
N ALA A 181 -18.86 -0.83 -2.40
CA ALA A 181 -18.87 -1.25 -1.01
C ALA A 181 -19.67 -2.54 -0.96
N ALA A 182 -19.01 -3.62 -0.55
CA ALA A 182 -19.76 -4.82 -0.26
C ALA A 182 -20.47 -4.57 1.07
N SER A 183 -21.80 -4.61 1.03
CA SER A 183 -22.65 -4.54 2.20
C SER A 183 -22.10 -5.50 3.25
N GLY A 184 -21.47 -4.94 4.28
CA GLY A 184 -20.83 -5.73 5.32
C GLY A 184 -21.85 -6.64 5.96
N HIS A 185 -21.42 -7.86 6.30
CA HIS A 185 -22.03 -8.60 7.40
C HIS A 185 -22.31 -7.61 8.53
N ALA A 186 -23.57 -7.56 8.98
CA ALA A 186 -23.94 -6.86 10.19
C ALA A 186 -22.86 -7.17 11.24
N GLN A 187 -22.28 -6.12 11.83
CA GLN A 187 -21.52 -6.26 13.07
C GLN A 187 -22.33 -7.22 13.93
N SER A 188 -21.78 -8.42 14.21
CA SER A 188 -22.42 -9.35 15.13
C SER A 188 -22.74 -8.55 16.37
N GLY A 189 -24.02 -8.34 16.62
CA GLY A 189 -24.50 -7.45 17.67
C GLY A 189 -23.73 -7.74 18.95
N TRP A 190 -23.26 -6.68 19.59
CA TRP A 190 -22.67 -6.77 20.91
C TRP A 190 -23.55 -7.67 21.78
N LEU A 191 -23.02 -8.83 22.19
CA LEU A 191 -23.70 -9.62 23.21
C LEU A 191 -23.59 -8.82 24.53
N PRO A 192 -24.71 -8.40 25.12
CA PRO A 192 -24.68 -7.65 26.37
C PRO A 192 -24.20 -8.60 27.48
N GLY A 193 -23.05 -8.33 28.10
CA GLY A 193 -22.63 -9.18 29.22
C GLY A 193 -21.23 -9.03 29.80
N PHE A 194 -20.29 -8.32 29.18
CA PHE A 194 -18.96 -8.15 29.78
C PHE A 194 -18.74 -6.69 30.18
N ARG A 195 -18.77 -6.45 31.50
CA ARG A 195 -18.29 -5.23 32.17
C ARG A 195 -16.85 -5.43 32.62
#